data_AF-A0A7K5IME3-F1
#
_entry.id   AF-A0A7K5IME3-F1
#
_cell.length_a   1.000
_cell.length_b   1.000
_cell.length_c   1.000
_cell.angle_alpha   90.00
_cell.angle_beta   90.00
_cell.angle_gamma   90.00
#
_symmetry.space_group_name_H-M   'P 1'
#
loop_
_entity.id
_entity.type
_entity.pdbx_description
1 polymer ?
#
loop_
_entity_poly.entity_id
_entity_poly.type
_entity_poly.pdbx_seq_one_letter_code
_entity_poly.pdbx_strand_id
1 'polypeptide(L)'
;GGRGCTAYDVVVNSGFFRTLQADPLYLEFFLTVAMEGLSEKYGLELELAGWRVLKNRKFLGSISAQNIRARPRPHIQELPG
;
A
#
# COMPACT_ATOMS: atom_id res chain seq x y z
N GLY A 1 23.47 -3.10 7.73
CA GLY A 1 23.86 -1.80 8.30
C GLY A 1 22.60 -1.08 8.70
N GLY A 2 22.41 -0.83 9.99
CA GLY A 2 21.15 -0.29 10.57
C GLY A 2 20.89 1.18 10.27
N ARG A 3 20.90 1.56 8.98
CA ARG A 3 20.47 2.89 8.55
C ARG A 3 18.94 2.95 8.53
N GLY A 4 18.39 4.12 8.85
CA GLY A 4 16.95 4.37 8.74
C GLY A 4 16.46 4.21 7.29
N CYS A 5 15.22 3.78 7.14
CA CYS A 5 14.52 3.69 5.86
C CYS A 5 13.03 3.95 6.07
N THR A 6 12.34 4.28 4.98
CA THR A 6 10.90 4.56 4.99
C THR A 6 10.14 3.34 4.50
N ALA A 7 9.04 2.99 5.18
CA ALA A 7 8.15 1.92 4.80
C ALA A 7 6.74 2.48 4.54
N TYR A 8 6.07 1.93 3.53
CA TYR A 8 4.69 2.28 3.19
C TYR A 8 3.85 1.01 3.14
N ASP A 9 2.73 1.01 3.86
CA ASP A 9 1.76 -0.09 3.83
C ASP A 9 0.75 0.17 2.69
N VAL A 10 0.74 -0.71 1.68
CA VAL A 10 -0.29 -0.73 0.63
C VAL A 10 -1.24 -1.90 0.89
N VAL A 11 -2.49 -1.58 1.21
CA VAL A 11 -3.49 -2.55 1.66
C VAL A 11 -4.52 -2.78 0.56
N VAL A 12 -4.80 -4.05 0.27
CA VAL A 12 -5.79 -4.46 -0.74
C VAL A 12 -6.83 -5.43 -0.20
N ASN A 13 -7.91 -5.62 -0.95
CA ASN A 13 -8.88 -6.67 -0.67
C ASN A 13 -8.19 -8.05 -0.60
N SER A 14 -8.58 -8.87 0.39
CA SER A 14 -7.93 -10.17 0.62
C SER A 14 -8.18 -11.21 -0.48
N GLY A 15 -9.33 -11.15 -1.15
CA GLY A 15 -9.60 -11.97 -2.35
C GLY A 15 -8.73 -11.56 -3.52
N PHE A 16 -8.59 -10.24 -3.74
CA PHE A 16 -7.68 -9.69 -4.74
C PHE A 16 -6.21 -10.03 -4.45
N PHE A 17 -5.80 -10.03 -3.18
CA PHE A 17 -4.45 -10.46 -2.82
C PHE A 17 -4.16 -11.90 -3.27
N ARG A 18 -5.14 -12.82 -3.14
CA ARG A 18 -4.98 -14.20 -3.62
C ARG A 18 -4.81 -14.27 -5.14
N THR A 19 -5.50 -13.41 -5.90
CA THR A 19 -5.32 -13.36 -7.36
C THR A 19 -3.93 -12.85 -7.74
N LEU A 20 -3.40 -11.86 -7.01
CA LEU A 20 -2.02 -11.39 -7.20
C LEU A 20 -1.00 -12.49 -6.88
N GLN A 21 -1.23 -13.30 -5.83
CA GLN A 21 -0.32 -14.38 -5.47
C GLN A 21 -0.28 -15.53 -6.48
N ALA A 22 -1.32 -15.70 -7.29
CA ALA A 22 -1.44 -16.78 -8.26
C ALA A 22 -0.73 -16.50 -9.59
N ASP A 23 -0.52 -15.22 -9.93
CA ASP A 23 0.05 -14.80 -11.21
C ASP A 23 1.16 -13.77 -11.01
N PRO A 24 2.44 -14.13 -11.24
CA PRO A 24 3.57 -13.22 -11.12
C PRO A 24 3.47 -11.98 -12.01
N LEU A 25 2.94 -12.10 -13.24
CA LEU A 25 2.79 -10.97 -14.14
C LEU A 25 1.77 -9.98 -13.57
N TYR A 26 0.68 -10.50 -12.98
CA TYR A 26 -0.32 -9.66 -12.37
C TYR A 26 0.17 -8.99 -11.09
N LEU A 27 0.99 -9.69 -10.30
CA LEU A 27 1.69 -9.11 -9.15
C LEU A 27 2.65 -8.00 -9.57
N GLU A 28 3.47 -8.22 -10.60
CA GLU A 28 4.39 -7.23 -11.15
C GLU A 28 3.65 -5.97 -11.61
N PHE A 29 2.57 -6.15 -12.38
CA PHE A 29 1.70 -5.05 -12.80
C PHE A 29 1.14 -4.27 -11.60
N PHE A 30 0.59 -4.96 -10.61
CA PHE A 30 0.05 -4.31 -9.42
C PHE A 30 1.10 -3.52 -8.64
N LEU A 31 2.32 -4.06 -8.50
CA LEU A 31 3.42 -3.37 -7.82
C LEU A 31 3.80 -2.08 -8.56
N THR A 32 3.83 -2.08 -9.89
CA THR A 32 4.06 -0.87 -10.69
C THR A 32 3.01 0.19 -10.40
N VAL A 33 1.72 -0.17 -10.49
CA VAL A 33 0.61 0.75 -10.19
C VAL A 33 0.68 1.29 -8.76
N ALA A 34 1.03 0.43 -7.79
CA ALA A 34 1.19 0.84 -6.40
C ALA A 34 2.35 1.85 -6.22
N MET A 35 3.49 1.63 -6.89
CA MET A 35 4.62 2.56 -6.85
C MET A 35 4.29 3.89 -7.51
N GLU A 36 3.63 3.89 -8.67
CA GLU A 36 3.16 5.11 -9.34
C GLU A 36 2.20 5.90 -8.44
N GLY A 37 1.23 5.22 -7.84
CA GLY A 37 0.28 5.85 -6.91
C GLY A 37 0.95 6.42 -5.65
N LEU A 38 2.01 5.78 -5.14
CA LEU A 38 2.81 6.31 -4.03
C LEU A 38 3.61 7.54 -4.46
N SER A 39 4.24 7.50 -5.63
CA SER A 39 4.98 8.62 -6.21
C SER A 39 4.10 9.85 -6.37
N GLU A 40 2.91 9.70 -6.96
CA GLU A 40 1.96 10.80 -7.13
C GLU A 40 1.44 11.32 -5.78
N LYS A 41 0.99 10.42 -4.89
CA LYS A 41 0.35 10.81 -3.63
C LYS A 41 1.27 11.57 -2.67
N TYR A 42 2.56 11.21 -2.66
CA TYR A 42 3.51 11.75 -1.70
C TYR A 42 4.65 12.56 -2.36
N GLY A 43 4.61 12.77 -3.68
CA GLY A 43 5.66 13.49 -4.42
C GLY A 43 7.02 12.79 -4.34
N LEU A 44 7.03 11.44 -4.39
CA LEU A 44 8.26 10.64 -4.29
C LEU A 44 8.84 10.39 -5.68
N GLU A 45 10.17 10.36 -5.77
CA GLU A 45 10.89 9.82 -6.92
C GLU A 45 11.25 8.36 -6.64
N LEU A 46 10.36 7.43 -7.00
CA LEU A 46 10.60 5.99 -6.85
C LEU A 46 11.15 5.39 -8.15
N GLU A 47 12.15 4.52 -8.05
CA GLU A 47 12.60 3.70 -9.18
C GLU A 47 11.55 2.62 -9.47
N LEU A 48 10.88 2.72 -10.63
CA LEU A 48 9.86 1.75 -11.03
C LEU A 48 10.45 0.41 -11.52
N ALA A 49 11.74 0.42 -11.85
CA ALA A 49 12.52 -0.77 -12.21
C ALA A 49 13.43 -1.20 -11.03
N GLY A 50 14.00 -2.40 -11.10
CA GLY A 50 15.03 -2.82 -10.14
C GLY A 50 14.54 -3.20 -8.73
N TRP A 51 13.23 -3.12 -8.45
CA TRP A 51 12.65 -3.57 -7.20
C TRP A 51 12.74 -5.09 -7.01
N ARG A 52 12.64 -5.56 -5.75
CA ARG A 52 12.70 -6.98 -5.42
C ARG A 52 11.74 -7.33 -4.29
N VAL A 53 10.99 -8.41 -4.46
CA VAL A 53 10.21 -9.02 -3.37
C VAL A 53 11.14 -9.81 -2.45
N LEU A 54 11.04 -9.53 -1.15
CA LEU A 54 11.84 -10.20 -0.12
C LEU A 54 11.28 -11.60 0.15
N LYS A 55 12.09 -12.65 -0.08
CA LYS A 55 11.66 -14.05 0.10
C LYS A 55 11.51 -14.47 1.57
N ASN A 56 12.33 -13.89 2.46
CA ASN A 56 12.43 -14.30 3.87
C ASN A 56 11.90 -13.22 4.84
N ARG A 57 11.12 -12.25 4.34
CA ARG A 57 10.55 -11.17 5.14
C ARG A 57 9.22 -10.73 4.55
N LYS A 58 8.14 -10.84 5.34
CA LYS A 58 6.77 -10.54 4.90
C LYS A 58 6.38 -9.05 5.05
N PHE A 59 6.98 -8.34 6.00
CA PHE A 59 6.72 -6.92 6.27
C PHE A 59 7.93 -6.26 6.94
N LEU A 60 7.95 -4.92 6.98
CA LEU A 60 8.98 -4.11 7.63
C LEU A 60 8.32 -3.16 8.63
N GLY A 61 8.82 -3.13 9.87
CA GLY A 61 8.23 -2.32 10.95
C GLY A 61 7.15 -3.10 11.72
N SER A 62 6.13 -2.40 12.20
CA SER A 62 4.96 -2.96 12.89
C SER A 62 3.70 -2.71 12.06
N ILE A 63 2.86 -3.73 11.90
CA ILE A 63 1.59 -3.58 11.18
C ILE A 63 0.65 -2.71 11.99
N SER A 64 0.23 -1.57 11.41
CA SER A 64 -0.71 -0.65 12.03
C SER A 64 -2.16 -1.06 11.76
N ALA A 65 -3.08 -0.70 12.68
CA ALA A 65 -4.51 -0.88 12.44
C ALA A 65 -4.97 0.03 11.29
N GLN A 66 -5.61 -0.57 10.29
CA GLN A 66 -6.07 0.15 9.09
C GLN A 66 -7.55 0.53 9.25
N ASN A 67 -7.82 1.84 9.35
CA ASN A 67 -9.19 2.34 9.48
C ASN A 67 -9.85 2.42 8.11
N ILE A 68 -10.70 1.44 7.79
CA ILE A 68 -11.52 1.46 6.58
C ILE A 68 -12.83 2.20 6.89
N ARG A 69 -13.09 3.29 6.15
CA ARG A 69 -14.35 4.01 6.28
C ARG A 69 -15.46 3.19 5.64
N ALA A 70 -16.31 2.56 6.46
CA ALA A 70 -17.41 1.73 5.99
C ALA A 70 -18.61 2.52 5.43
N ARG A 71 -18.74 3.82 5.75
CA ARG A 71 -19.84 4.68 5.29
C ARG A 71 -19.35 6.08 4.93
N PRO A 72 -19.91 6.74 3.89
CA PRO A 72 -19.68 8.16 3.65
C PRO A 72 -20.08 8.97 4.90
N ARG A 73 -19.30 10.00 5.26
CA ARG A 73 -19.79 10.98 6.25
C ARG A 73 -20.91 11.77 5.58
N PRO A 74 -22.02 12.09 6.27
CA PRO A 74 -22.96 13.07 5.75
C PRO A 74 -22.20 14.38 5.48
N HIS A 75 -22.45 15.00 4.34
CA HIS A 75 -21.73 16.20 3.88
C HIS A 75 -22.00 17.41 4.78
N ILE A 76 -23.10 17.36 5.54
CA ILE A 76 -23.53 18.39 6.49
C ILE A 76 -23.77 17.69 7.83
N GLN A 77 -23.12 18.19 8.88
CA GLN A 77 -23.33 17.75 10.25
C GLN A 77 -23.43 19.02 11.11
N GLU A 78 -24.57 19.21 11.77
CA GLU A 78 -24.71 20.28 12.77
C GLU A 78 -23.84 19.95 13.99
N LEU A 79 -23.08 20.93 14.47
CA LEU A 79 -22.29 20.80 15.69
C LEU A 79 -23.23 20.91 16.91
N PRO A 80 -23.06 20.08 17.96
CA PRO A 80 -23.83 20.27 19.19
C PRO A 80 -23.46 21.62 19.82
N GLY A 81 -24.49 22.40 20.15
CA GLY A 81 -24.37 23.70 20.84
C GLY A 81 -24.04 23.58 22.32
#